data_AF-D2U1C8-F1
#
_entry.id   AF-D2U1C8-F1
#
_cell.length_a   1.000
_cell.length_b   1.000
_cell.length_c   1.000
_cell.angle_alpha   90.00
_cell.angle_beta   90.00
_cell.angle_gamma   90.00
#
_symmetry.space_group_name_H-M   'P 1'
#
loop_
_entity.id
_entity.type
_entity.pdbx_description
1 polymer ?
#
loop_
_entity_poly.entity_id
_entity_poly.type
_entity_poly.pdbx_seq_one_letter_code
_entity_poly.pdbx_strand_id
1 'polypeptide(L)'
;MIHNQPEVKQLQANQLEIIRNLISQGIIYYPYPQFEEEHRPVYPIQGLDLQLEGIQLDAIRALNSLFAQSNQYAEFVCTEGQRNIDQIDDNFISNYMIQIRHAIDLSAGYIIDEETAFNIEETIHEAFTESPTFRLAMAFSIGESRSNLNFEQNPVLSEVRYRNYYLRNPNSNVRLENLAAYDLDTALSNLNSPPVLSNIYFSLPEGNINHPYIAIPVVPNPESYFYPLWQACLIHEIIHAITNAMDPSLDGPRLGPTEILTQYVVTEMNVVIRYPQSRVMFNSYDDPDRIRAAQQLEWVALLHCLFRSENLSERVNRLLEIGDRMVAEIAAQPYAHEPNAELLSICPFDDDQEHLRFPFFSGAHGISVAKSFFCINHSDIIFNDGLKLSNLHLIKYDLAAATVAVNLVKNGSGFNKSEYLLWKDWYHDKEWRGIFKSGIYDYGKNLFNNECGLVFKDGSFLVGISGMMLNSLKKNFGHEDKWVKENKNLINNSSFGVMFFDKNGRPVAVVFTVADKGFFGSGYSFIYNKKKWEYVLDENWDMNKFFGNTKSLDSHAPRFLINKYIVKSIDSEHESGGL
;
A
#
# COMPACT_ATOMS: atom_id res chain seq x y z
N MET A 1 -27.62 11.13 -22.84
CA MET A 1 -28.63 11.72 -23.75
C MET A 1 -28.90 13.20 -23.41
N ILE A 2 -27.85 14.03 -23.32
CA ILE A 2 -27.98 15.48 -22.98
C ILE A 2 -27.29 16.38 -24.06
N HIS A 3 -26.69 15.81 -25.09
CA HIS A 3 -25.89 16.56 -26.08
C HIS A 3 -26.66 17.23 -27.24
N ASN A 4 -28.00 17.24 -27.23
CA ASN A 4 -28.80 17.79 -28.33
C ASN A 4 -29.74 18.94 -27.94
N GLN A 5 -29.44 19.65 -26.84
CA GLN A 5 -30.16 20.89 -26.52
C GLN A 5 -29.55 22.08 -27.28
N PRO A 6 -30.36 22.90 -27.97
CA PRO A 6 -29.90 24.09 -28.73
C PRO A 6 -29.06 25.06 -27.89
N GLU A 7 -29.34 25.14 -26.60
CA GLU A 7 -28.66 26.00 -25.63
C GLU A 7 -27.21 25.58 -25.40
N VAL A 8 -26.90 24.28 -25.40
CA VAL A 8 -25.53 23.75 -25.28
C VAL A 8 -24.70 24.10 -26.51
N LYS A 9 -25.29 24.00 -27.71
CA LYS A 9 -24.63 24.39 -28.97
C LYS A 9 -24.35 25.89 -29.03
N GLN A 10 -25.24 26.72 -28.49
CA GLN A 10 -25.07 28.16 -28.43
C GLN A 10 -24.03 28.58 -27.39
N LEU A 11 -23.96 27.88 -26.25
CA LEU A 11 -22.90 28.06 -25.25
C LEU A 11 -21.51 27.70 -25.84
N GLN A 12 -21.43 26.57 -26.54
CA GLN A 12 -20.20 26.12 -27.22
C GLN A 12 -19.76 27.09 -28.32
N ALA A 13 -20.70 27.65 -29.09
CA ALA A 13 -20.41 28.66 -30.11
C ALA A 13 -19.87 29.97 -29.51
N ASN A 14 -20.47 30.44 -28.40
CA ASN A 14 -20.01 31.62 -27.68
C ASN A 14 -18.63 31.40 -27.03
N GLN A 15 -18.37 30.22 -26.47
CA GLN A 15 -17.05 29.84 -25.94
C GLN A 15 -15.99 29.81 -27.05
N LEU A 16 -16.30 29.26 -28.22
CA LEU A 16 -15.42 29.25 -29.39
C LEU A 16 -15.09 30.66 -29.90
N GLU A 17 -16.05 31.59 -29.88
CA GLU A 17 -15.83 32.97 -30.27
C GLU A 17 -14.95 33.73 -29.27
N ILE A 18 -15.12 33.47 -27.97
CA ILE A 18 -14.25 34.01 -26.91
C ILE A 18 -12.82 33.47 -27.05
N ILE A 19 -12.66 32.16 -27.30
CA ILE A 19 -11.34 31.55 -27.53
C ILE A 19 -10.67 32.17 -28.76
N ARG A 20 -11.40 32.36 -29.86
CA ARG A 20 -10.90 33.05 -31.07
C ARG A 20 -10.49 34.49 -30.78
N ASN A 21 -11.24 35.21 -29.93
CA ASN A 21 -10.91 36.57 -29.52
C ASN A 21 -9.67 36.63 -28.62
N LEU A 22 -9.49 35.68 -27.71
CA LEU A 22 -8.30 35.61 -26.86
C LEU A 22 -7.04 35.24 -27.66
N ILE A 23 -7.18 34.38 -28.69
CA ILE A 23 -6.11 34.07 -29.65
C ILE A 23 -5.78 35.30 -30.50
N SER A 24 -6.79 36.01 -31.03
CA SER A 24 -6.56 37.18 -31.88
C SER A 24 -5.96 38.37 -31.14
N GLN A 25 -6.18 38.46 -29.82
CA GLN A 25 -5.56 39.44 -28.93
C GLN A 25 -4.14 39.05 -28.49
N GLY A 26 -3.63 37.88 -28.90
CA GLY A 26 -2.33 37.38 -28.50
C GLY A 26 -2.24 37.01 -27.01
N ILE A 27 -3.38 36.94 -26.33
CA ILE A 27 -3.49 36.61 -24.91
C ILE A 27 -3.25 35.12 -24.69
N ILE A 28 -3.82 34.28 -25.57
CA ILE A 28 -3.60 32.84 -25.58
C ILE A 28 -2.84 32.47 -26.84
N TYR A 29 -1.68 31.83 -26.68
CA TYR A 29 -0.96 31.23 -27.81
C TYR A 29 -1.52 29.82 -28.05
N TYR A 30 -2.55 29.73 -28.89
CA TYR A 30 -3.08 28.45 -29.36
C TYR A 30 -2.66 28.23 -30.82
N PRO A 31 -1.95 27.15 -31.17
CA PRO A 31 -1.57 26.90 -32.56
C PRO A 31 -2.78 26.41 -33.38
N TYR A 32 -3.62 27.36 -33.80
CA TYR A 32 -4.63 27.31 -34.87
C TYR A 32 -5.98 26.58 -34.65
N PRO A 33 -7.07 27.06 -35.31
CA PRO A 33 -8.44 26.56 -35.20
C PRO A 33 -8.88 25.76 -36.45
N GLN A 34 -8.06 24.82 -36.91
CA GLN A 34 -8.46 23.88 -37.97
C GLN A 34 -8.61 22.49 -37.36
N PHE A 35 -9.86 22.11 -37.10
CA PHE A 35 -10.25 20.76 -36.74
C PHE A 35 -10.05 19.84 -37.94
N GLU A 36 -8.82 19.41 -38.20
CA GLU A 36 -8.49 18.26 -39.05
C GLU A 36 -7.01 17.86 -38.81
N GLU A 37 -6.78 16.56 -38.61
CA GLU A 37 -5.51 15.81 -38.45
C GLU A 37 -4.97 15.51 -37.02
N GLU A 38 -4.79 14.20 -36.79
CA GLU A 38 -4.57 13.46 -35.55
C GLU A 38 -3.19 13.61 -34.86
N HIS A 39 -2.33 14.56 -35.24
CA HIS A 39 -0.91 14.54 -34.81
C HIS A 39 -0.30 15.89 -34.41
N ARG A 40 -1.03 16.80 -33.76
CA ARG A 40 -0.45 18.08 -33.30
C ARG A 40 -0.47 18.26 -31.78
N PRO A 41 0.60 18.85 -31.19
CA PRO A 41 0.69 19.05 -29.75
C PRO A 41 -0.32 20.09 -29.27
N VAL A 42 -1.18 19.69 -28.35
CA VAL A 42 -2.03 20.60 -27.55
C VAL A 42 -1.19 21.00 -26.33
N TYR A 43 -1.09 22.30 -26.06
CA TYR A 43 -0.37 22.84 -24.91
C TYR A 43 -1.35 23.42 -23.89
N PRO A 44 -1.07 23.32 -22.58
CA PRO A 44 -1.92 23.91 -21.55
C PRO A 44 -1.86 25.43 -21.61
N ILE A 45 -2.97 26.07 -21.23
CA ILE A 45 -2.99 27.52 -21.02
C ILE A 45 -2.63 27.75 -19.55
N GLN A 46 -1.38 28.15 -19.30
CA GLN A 46 -0.85 28.43 -17.97
C GLN A 46 -0.83 29.93 -17.69
N GLY A 47 -1.16 30.30 -16.45
CA GLY A 47 -0.64 31.54 -15.84
C GLY A 47 -0.95 32.84 -16.58
N LEU A 48 -2.18 33.03 -17.04
CA LEU A 48 -2.63 34.38 -17.33
C LEU A 48 -2.98 35.06 -16.02
N ASP A 49 -2.08 35.94 -15.57
CA ASP A 49 -2.28 36.96 -14.53
C ASP A 49 -3.28 38.03 -15.03
N LEU A 50 -4.39 37.56 -15.59
CA LEU A 50 -5.49 38.35 -16.08
C LEU A 50 -6.59 38.27 -15.04
N GLN A 51 -7.12 39.42 -14.67
CA GLN A 51 -8.41 39.52 -13.97
C GLN A 51 -9.53 39.03 -14.92
N LEU A 52 -9.60 37.72 -15.14
CA LEU A 52 -10.60 37.08 -15.98
C LEU A 52 -11.85 36.87 -15.14
N GLU A 53 -12.98 37.41 -15.59
CA GLU A 53 -14.28 37.26 -14.94
C GLU A 53 -15.26 36.48 -15.81
N GLY A 54 -16.05 35.60 -15.20
CA GLY A 54 -17.14 34.87 -15.83
C GLY A 54 -16.70 33.95 -16.99
N ILE A 55 -17.25 34.20 -18.18
CA ILE A 55 -17.23 33.29 -19.34
C ILE A 55 -15.80 32.97 -19.83
N GLN A 56 -14.83 33.86 -19.60
CA GLN A 56 -13.43 33.65 -20.00
C GLN A 56 -12.73 32.57 -19.18
N LEU A 57 -12.99 32.51 -17.87
CA LEU A 57 -12.44 31.48 -16.99
C LEU A 57 -13.03 30.10 -17.32
N ASP A 58 -14.34 30.04 -17.60
CA ASP A 58 -15.03 28.81 -18.00
C ASP A 58 -14.49 28.27 -19.34
N ALA A 59 -14.14 29.15 -20.28
CA ALA A 59 -13.53 28.75 -21.55
C ALA A 59 -12.10 28.18 -21.36
N ILE A 60 -11.29 28.77 -20.48
CA ILE A 60 -9.96 28.24 -20.15
C ILE A 60 -10.07 26.89 -19.44
N ARG A 61 -10.99 26.76 -18.48
CA ARG A 61 -11.29 25.48 -17.82
C ARG A 61 -11.67 24.41 -18.82
N ALA A 62 -12.59 24.71 -19.75
CA ALA A 62 -13.00 23.77 -20.78
C ALA A 62 -11.82 23.34 -21.68
N LEU A 63 -10.94 24.26 -22.08
CA LEU A 63 -9.75 23.94 -22.85
C LEU A 63 -8.74 23.09 -22.07
N ASN A 64 -8.50 23.40 -20.80
CA ASN A 64 -7.61 22.61 -19.95
C ASN A 64 -8.20 21.22 -19.65
N SER A 65 -9.52 21.10 -19.51
CA SER A 65 -10.21 19.80 -19.44
C SER A 65 -10.05 18.98 -20.73
N LEU A 66 -10.10 19.61 -21.91
CA LEU A 66 -9.83 18.93 -23.18
C LEU A 66 -8.36 18.48 -23.29
N PHE A 67 -7.43 19.33 -22.85
CA PHE A 67 -6.01 18.95 -22.78
C PHE A 67 -5.79 17.80 -21.81
N ALA A 68 -6.45 17.82 -20.65
CA ALA A 68 -6.39 16.75 -19.65
C ALA A 68 -6.96 15.40 -20.13
N GLN A 69 -7.65 15.35 -21.27
CA GLN A 69 -8.09 14.12 -21.94
C GLN A 69 -7.12 13.66 -23.03
N SER A 70 -6.10 14.46 -23.36
CA SER A 70 -5.16 14.18 -24.44
C SER A 70 -3.96 13.39 -23.92
N ASN A 71 -3.42 12.47 -24.74
CA ASN A 71 -2.26 11.66 -24.35
C ASN A 71 -1.04 12.53 -23.99
N GLN A 72 -0.89 13.71 -24.61
CA GLN A 72 0.20 14.65 -24.32
C GLN A 72 0.18 15.16 -22.87
N TYR A 73 -0.97 15.12 -22.20
CA TYR A 73 -1.07 15.50 -20.79
C TYR A 73 -0.20 14.61 -19.89
N ALA A 74 -0.04 13.32 -20.22
CA ALA A 74 0.82 12.42 -19.45
C ALA A 74 2.30 12.87 -19.47
N GLU A 75 2.82 13.25 -20.65
CA GLU A 75 4.18 13.77 -20.79
C GLU A 75 4.34 15.12 -20.06
N PHE A 76 3.32 15.97 -20.15
CA PHE A 76 3.28 17.25 -19.44
C PHE A 76 3.36 17.05 -17.91
N VAL A 77 2.54 16.15 -17.35
CA VAL A 77 2.58 15.80 -15.92
C VAL A 77 3.98 15.36 -15.49
N CYS A 78 4.61 14.45 -16.24
CA CYS A 78 5.95 13.97 -15.92
C CYS A 78 7.01 15.08 -16.01
N THR A 79 6.92 15.93 -17.04
CA THR A 79 7.87 17.04 -17.26
C THR A 79 7.79 18.09 -16.16
N GLU A 80 6.57 18.48 -15.77
CA GLU A 80 6.35 19.43 -14.68
C GLU A 80 6.67 18.80 -13.31
N GLY A 81 6.31 17.53 -13.11
CA GLY A 81 6.67 16.78 -11.91
C GLY A 81 8.18 16.68 -11.69
N GLN A 82 8.94 16.51 -12.78
CA GLN A 82 10.41 16.45 -12.72
C GLN A 82 11.03 17.73 -12.16
N ARG A 83 10.37 18.89 -12.32
CA ARG A 83 10.84 20.17 -11.76
C ARG A 83 10.70 20.24 -10.23
N ASN A 84 9.81 19.43 -9.65
CA ASN A 84 9.50 19.41 -8.23
C ASN A 84 9.94 18.10 -7.54
N ILE A 85 10.67 17.21 -8.23
CA ILE A 85 10.97 15.87 -7.74
C ILE A 85 11.80 15.87 -6.44
N ASP A 86 12.63 16.90 -6.25
CA ASP A 86 13.48 17.05 -5.06
C ASP A 86 12.64 17.23 -3.77
N GLN A 87 11.34 17.54 -3.89
CA GLN A 87 10.40 17.61 -2.76
C GLN A 87 9.85 16.24 -2.35
N ILE A 88 10.02 15.20 -3.17
CA ILE A 88 9.54 13.84 -2.92
C ILE A 88 10.72 12.97 -2.45
N ASP A 89 11.24 13.27 -1.27
CA ASP A 89 12.29 12.49 -0.61
C ASP A 89 11.72 11.38 0.30
N ASP A 90 12.59 10.57 0.91
CA ASP A 90 12.17 9.50 1.82
C ASP A 90 11.36 10.02 3.01
N ASN A 91 11.66 11.23 3.51
CA ASN A 91 10.93 11.82 4.63
C ASN A 91 9.54 12.27 4.20
N PHE A 92 9.40 12.83 2.99
CA PHE A 92 8.12 13.15 2.39
C PHE A 92 7.28 11.87 2.28
N ILE A 93 7.80 10.82 1.65
CA ILE A 93 7.07 9.55 1.47
C ILE A 93 6.62 9.00 2.83
N SER A 94 7.52 9.00 3.82
CA SER A 94 7.24 8.58 5.20
C SER A 94 6.06 9.32 5.82
N ASN A 95 6.12 10.65 5.82
CA ASN A 95 5.10 11.50 6.42
C ASN A 95 3.78 11.45 5.64
N TYR A 96 3.86 11.33 4.31
CA TYR A 96 2.69 11.26 3.46
C TYR A 96 1.94 9.94 3.65
N MET A 97 2.65 8.81 3.77
CA MET A 97 2.04 7.52 4.05
C MET A 97 1.30 7.49 5.41
N ILE A 98 1.76 8.24 6.42
CA ILE A 98 0.99 8.44 7.68
C ILE A 98 -0.37 9.07 7.41
N GLN A 99 -0.41 10.09 6.54
CA GLN A 99 -1.66 10.75 6.19
C GLN A 99 -2.56 9.85 5.33
N ILE A 100 -1.98 9.07 4.41
CA ILE A 100 -2.72 8.08 3.61
C ILE A 100 -3.37 7.04 4.50
N ARG A 101 -2.64 6.48 5.48
CA ARG A 101 -3.22 5.51 6.42
C ARG A 101 -4.37 6.12 7.23
N HIS A 102 -4.20 7.35 7.70
CA HIS A 102 -5.28 8.06 8.39
C HIS A 102 -6.51 8.25 7.48
N ALA A 103 -6.32 8.54 6.20
CA ALA A 103 -7.39 8.64 5.23
C ALA A 103 -8.13 7.31 5.02
N ILE A 104 -7.40 6.19 4.99
CA ILE A 104 -7.95 4.83 4.92
C ILE A 104 -8.73 4.49 6.20
N ASP A 105 -8.21 4.85 7.38
CA ASP A 105 -8.92 4.64 8.65
C ASP A 105 -10.21 5.46 8.74
N LEU A 106 -10.20 6.72 8.27
CA LEU A 106 -11.42 7.53 8.14
C LEU A 106 -12.43 6.93 7.13
N SER A 107 -11.96 6.03 6.26
CA SER A 107 -12.79 5.29 5.31
C SER A 107 -13.39 4.01 5.91
N ALA A 108 -13.15 3.69 7.19
CA ALA A 108 -13.58 2.44 7.80
C ALA A 108 -15.10 2.20 7.79
N GLY A 109 -15.90 3.26 7.75
CA GLY A 109 -17.35 3.15 7.53
C GLY A 109 -17.74 2.57 6.16
N TYR A 110 -16.87 2.66 5.16
CA TYR A 110 -17.14 2.38 3.74
C TYR A 110 -16.24 1.30 3.11
N ILE A 111 -15.25 0.80 3.85
CA ILE A 111 -14.42 -0.34 3.44
C ILE A 111 -14.94 -1.62 4.12
N ILE A 112 -14.95 -2.73 3.37
CA ILE A 112 -15.54 -4.00 3.85
C ILE A 112 -14.68 -4.71 4.88
N ASP A 113 -13.35 -4.66 4.76
CA ASP A 113 -12.43 -5.44 5.57
C ASP A 113 -11.00 -4.89 5.67
N GLU A 114 -10.25 -5.40 6.65
CA GLU A 114 -8.85 -5.02 6.90
C GLU A 114 -7.95 -5.36 5.71
N GLU A 115 -8.20 -6.48 5.04
CA GLU A 115 -7.41 -6.89 3.88
C GLU A 115 -7.51 -5.86 2.74
N THR A 116 -8.71 -5.36 2.43
CA THR A 116 -8.89 -4.32 1.42
C THR A 116 -8.19 -3.03 1.82
N ALA A 117 -8.34 -2.59 3.07
CA ALA A 117 -7.66 -1.41 3.60
C ALA A 117 -6.12 -1.53 3.50
N PHE A 118 -5.58 -2.67 3.92
CA PHE A 118 -4.15 -2.99 3.84
C PHE A 118 -3.63 -2.95 2.40
N ASN A 119 -4.32 -3.60 1.46
CA ASN A 119 -3.84 -3.65 0.07
C ASN A 119 -4.00 -2.30 -0.65
N ILE A 120 -4.93 -1.42 -0.23
CA ILE A 120 -4.96 -0.02 -0.70
C ILE A 120 -3.68 0.69 -0.26
N GLU A 121 -3.36 0.63 1.04
CA GLU A 121 -2.15 1.25 1.58
C GLU A 121 -0.88 0.72 0.90
N GLU A 122 -0.74 -0.61 0.82
CA GLU A 122 0.44 -1.24 0.26
C GLU A 122 0.62 -0.95 -1.23
N THR A 123 -0.46 -0.87 -2.01
CA THR A 123 -0.37 -0.53 -3.44
C THR A 123 0.15 0.90 -3.62
N ILE A 124 -0.33 1.85 -2.81
CA ILE A 124 0.14 3.25 -2.83
C ILE A 124 1.61 3.32 -2.40
N HIS A 125 1.94 2.61 -1.34
CA HIS A 125 3.28 2.56 -0.81
C HIS A 125 4.28 1.95 -1.82
N GLU A 126 3.94 0.81 -2.45
CA GLU A 126 4.73 0.19 -3.52
C GLU A 126 4.88 1.15 -4.72
N ALA A 127 3.85 1.92 -5.07
CA ALA A 127 3.95 2.93 -6.12
C ALA A 127 4.96 4.04 -5.74
N PHE A 128 4.94 4.53 -4.49
CA PHE A 128 5.93 5.50 -4.02
C PHE A 128 7.36 4.97 -4.06
N THR A 129 7.61 3.72 -3.65
CA THR A 129 8.97 3.18 -3.56
C THR A 129 9.50 2.71 -4.90
N GLU A 130 8.67 2.06 -5.72
CA GLU A 130 9.13 1.38 -6.93
C GLU A 130 8.91 2.19 -8.23
N SER A 131 7.97 3.14 -8.27
CA SER A 131 7.61 3.86 -9.51
C SER A 131 8.13 5.31 -9.53
N PRO A 132 9.18 5.61 -10.33
CA PRO A 132 9.55 6.97 -10.68
C PRO A 132 8.38 7.79 -11.24
N THR A 133 7.55 7.20 -12.11
CA THR A 133 6.40 7.89 -12.72
C THR A 133 5.37 8.32 -11.67
N PHE A 134 5.09 7.46 -10.68
CA PHE A 134 4.18 7.81 -9.58
C PHE A 134 4.74 8.95 -8.74
N ARG A 135 6.06 8.94 -8.44
CA ARG A 135 6.72 10.06 -7.74
C ARG A 135 6.67 11.36 -8.54
N LEU A 136 6.81 11.30 -9.87
CA LEU A 136 6.66 12.47 -10.74
C LEU A 136 5.22 12.99 -10.74
N ALA A 137 4.22 12.13 -10.83
CA ALA A 137 2.82 12.51 -10.74
C ALA A 137 2.48 13.14 -9.37
N MET A 138 3.03 12.60 -8.28
CA MET A 138 2.91 13.18 -6.94
C MET A 138 3.64 14.53 -6.83
N ALA A 139 4.85 14.66 -7.39
CA ALA A 139 5.58 15.93 -7.44
C ALA A 139 4.82 17.01 -8.25
N PHE A 140 4.16 16.61 -9.34
CA PHE A 140 3.25 17.46 -10.09
C PHE A 140 2.05 17.87 -9.23
N SER A 141 1.49 16.94 -8.45
CA SER A 141 0.28 17.17 -7.63
C SER A 141 0.43 18.28 -6.59
N ILE A 142 1.65 18.48 -6.08
CA ILE A 142 2.00 19.51 -5.10
C ILE A 142 2.63 20.76 -5.73
N GLY A 143 2.85 20.74 -7.05
CA GLY A 143 3.51 21.82 -7.78
C GLY A 143 2.56 22.95 -8.19
N GLU A 144 3.09 24.16 -8.30
CA GLU A 144 2.34 25.34 -8.74
C GLU A 144 1.77 25.17 -10.16
N SER A 145 2.45 24.43 -11.04
CA SER A 145 2.01 24.14 -12.42
C SER A 145 0.63 23.50 -12.48
N ARG A 146 0.25 22.66 -11.50
CA ARG A 146 -1.09 22.07 -11.41
C ARG A 146 -2.14 23.14 -11.06
N SER A 147 -1.84 23.98 -10.08
CA SER A 147 -2.73 25.08 -9.68
C SER A 147 -2.99 26.07 -10.83
N ASN A 148 -1.98 26.30 -11.66
CA ASN A 148 -2.06 27.20 -12.82
C ASN A 148 -2.94 26.68 -13.97
N LEU A 149 -3.40 25.42 -13.91
CA LEU A 149 -4.38 24.87 -14.87
C LEU A 149 -5.83 25.24 -14.54
N ASN A 150 -6.09 25.88 -13.40
CA ASN A 150 -7.40 26.42 -13.02
C ASN A 150 -8.57 25.40 -13.02
N PHE A 151 -8.30 24.12 -12.78
CA PHE A 151 -9.36 23.14 -12.52
C PHE A 151 -10.23 23.56 -11.34
N GLU A 152 -11.49 23.13 -11.33
CA GLU A 152 -12.44 23.49 -10.26
C GLU A 152 -11.95 23.06 -8.88
N GLN A 153 -11.30 21.89 -8.82
CA GLN A 153 -10.75 21.32 -7.60
C GLN A 153 -9.45 20.58 -7.90
N ASN A 154 -8.48 20.70 -6.99
CA ASN A 154 -7.19 20.00 -7.04
C ASN A 154 -7.05 19.14 -5.79
N PRO A 155 -7.67 17.94 -5.77
CA PRO A 155 -7.69 17.10 -4.59
C PRO A 155 -6.27 16.66 -4.21
N VAL A 156 -6.05 16.54 -2.90
CA VAL A 156 -4.82 16.02 -2.31
C VAL A 156 -5.07 14.56 -1.94
N LEU A 157 -4.14 13.66 -2.27
CA LEU A 157 -4.35 12.22 -2.08
C LEU A 157 -4.62 11.84 -0.62
N SER A 158 -4.01 12.53 0.35
CA SER A 158 -4.26 12.33 1.79
C SER A 158 -5.67 12.73 2.27
N GLU A 159 -6.44 13.43 1.44
CA GLU A 159 -7.84 13.77 1.72
C GLU A 159 -8.82 12.81 1.05
N VAL A 160 -8.34 12.02 0.08
CA VAL A 160 -9.15 11.04 -0.64
C VAL A 160 -9.57 9.91 0.30
N ARG A 161 -10.86 9.62 0.34
CA ARG A 161 -11.42 8.45 1.05
C ARG A 161 -11.65 7.29 0.08
N TYR A 162 -11.80 6.09 0.61
CA TYR A 162 -11.97 4.87 -0.18
C TYR A 162 -13.29 4.18 0.15
N ARG A 163 -13.99 3.67 -0.86
CA ARG A 163 -15.33 3.09 -0.68
C ARG A 163 -15.45 1.80 -1.50
N ASN A 164 -16.03 0.76 -0.91
CA ASN A 164 -16.40 -0.47 -1.63
C ASN A 164 -17.88 -0.42 -2.01
N TYR A 165 -18.17 0.19 -3.15
CA TYR A 165 -19.54 0.41 -3.59
C TYR A 165 -20.01 -0.66 -4.57
N TYR A 166 -21.08 -1.37 -4.19
CA TYR A 166 -21.70 -2.39 -5.04
C TYR A 166 -23.17 -2.06 -5.30
N LEU A 167 -23.56 -2.18 -6.56
CA LEU A 167 -24.92 -2.02 -7.04
C LEU A 167 -25.47 -3.36 -7.51
N ARG A 168 -26.79 -3.51 -7.41
CA ARG A 168 -27.48 -4.64 -8.03
C ARG A 168 -27.31 -4.55 -9.55
N ASN A 169 -26.93 -5.66 -10.18
CA ASN A 169 -27.00 -5.77 -11.63
C ASN A 169 -28.48 -5.82 -12.05
N PRO A 170 -29.00 -4.85 -12.83
CA PRO A 170 -30.39 -4.85 -13.27
C PRO A 170 -30.75 -6.07 -14.12
N ASN A 171 -29.77 -6.70 -14.76
CA ASN A 171 -29.94 -7.89 -15.57
C ASN A 171 -29.95 -9.19 -14.75
N SER A 172 -29.76 -9.11 -13.43
CA SER A 172 -29.79 -10.27 -12.54
C SER A 172 -31.03 -10.29 -11.62
N ASN A 173 -31.58 -11.48 -11.46
CA ASN A 173 -32.68 -11.75 -10.53
C ASN A 173 -32.20 -12.01 -9.09
N VAL A 174 -30.89 -12.10 -8.90
CA VAL A 174 -30.28 -12.43 -7.61
C VAL A 174 -30.08 -11.13 -6.83
N ARG A 175 -30.50 -11.14 -5.56
CA ARG A 175 -30.32 -10.02 -4.63
C ARG A 175 -29.01 -10.16 -3.87
N LEU A 176 -28.43 -9.04 -3.46
CA LEU A 176 -27.20 -8.98 -2.68
C LEU A 176 -27.33 -9.74 -1.34
N GLU A 177 -28.50 -9.66 -0.71
CA GLU A 177 -28.87 -10.42 0.51
C GLU A 177 -28.77 -11.95 0.33
N ASN A 178 -28.94 -12.45 -0.90
CA ASN A 178 -28.93 -13.88 -1.20
C ASN A 178 -27.52 -14.41 -1.54
N LEU A 179 -26.50 -13.56 -1.55
CA LEU A 179 -25.12 -13.98 -1.83
C LEU A 179 -24.60 -14.96 -0.78
N ALA A 180 -25.13 -14.92 0.44
CA ALA A 180 -24.76 -15.87 1.49
C ALA A 180 -25.19 -17.32 1.21
N ALA A 181 -26.09 -17.53 0.24
CA ALA A 181 -26.57 -18.86 -0.16
C ALA A 181 -25.80 -19.45 -1.36
N TYR A 182 -24.85 -18.71 -1.94
CA TYR A 182 -24.03 -19.20 -3.05
C TYR A 182 -22.93 -20.14 -2.56
N ASP A 183 -22.74 -21.25 -3.27
CA ASP A 183 -21.45 -21.94 -3.27
C ASP A 183 -20.50 -21.27 -4.27
N LEU A 184 -19.19 -21.40 -4.04
CA LEU A 184 -18.16 -20.72 -4.82
C LEU A 184 -18.15 -21.17 -6.29
N ASP A 185 -18.41 -22.45 -6.57
CA ASP A 185 -18.37 -23.01 -7.92
C ASP A 185 -19.52 -22.45 -8.78
N THR A 186 -20.73 -22.41 -8.22
CA THR A 186 -21.92 -21.77 -8.81
C THR A 186 -21.69 -20.28 -9.01
N ALA A 187 -21.03 -19.61 -8.06
CA ALA A 187 -20.72 -18.19 -8.17
C ALA A 187 -19.72 -17.89 -9.30
N LEU A 188 -18.68 -18.72 -9.44
CA LEU A 188 -17.68 -18.62 -10.51
C LEU A 188 -18.24 -18.98 -11.89
N SER A 189 -19.32 -19.76 -11.98
CA SER A 189 -19.98 -20.04 -13.27
C SER A 189 -20.67 -18.81 -13.89
N ASN A 190 -20.93 -17.75 -13.09
CA ASN A 190 -21.68 -16.55 -13.49
C ASN A 190 -20.81 -15.33 -13.88
N LEU A 191 -19.56 -15.56 -14.32
CA LEU A 191 -18.60 -14.48 -14.64
C LEU A 191 -19.10 -13.45 -15.66
N ASN A 192 -19.95 -13.86 -16.60
CA ASN A 192 -20.46 -12.98 -17.66
C ASN A 192 -21.82 -12.34 -17.33
N SER A 193 -22.40 -12.63 -16.17
CA SER A 193 -23.68 -12.05 -15.72
C SER A 193 -23.70 -11.99 -14.19
N PRO A 194 -22.78 -11.23 -13.57
CA PRO A 194 -22.66 -11.17 -12.12
C PRO A 194 -23.91 -10.55 -11.51
N PRO A 195 -24.34 -10.98 -10.30
CA PRO A 195 -25.56 -10.48 -9.67
C PRO A 195 -25.42 -9.04 -9.15
N VAL A 196 -24.19 -8.61 -8.92
CA VAL A 196 -23.84 -7.28 -8.43
C VAL A 196 -22.64 -6.78 -9.23
N LEU A 197 -22.56 -5.46 -9.39
CA LEU A 197 -21.50 -4.76 -10.08
C LEU A 197 -20.87 -3.78 -9.10
N SER A 198 -19.57 -3.54 -9.23
CA SER A 198 -18.93 -2.41 -8.56
C SER A 198 -18.85 -1.27 -9.56
N ASN A 199 -18.72 -0.04 -9.08
CA ASN A 199 -18.28 1.04 -9.94
C ASN A 199 -16.84 1.41 -9.52
N ILE A 200 -15.93 1.43 -10.49
CA ILE A 200 -14.56 1.93 -10.32
C ILE A 200 -14.56 3.37 -10.81
N TYR A 201 -14.38 4.35 -9.91
CA TYR A 201 -14.28 5.76 -10.29
C TYR A 201 -13.76 6.63 -9.15
N PHE A 202 -13.14 7.73 -9.53
CA PHE A 202 -12.81 8.88 -8.70
C PHE A 202 -13.94 9.90 -8.73
N SER A 203 -14.27 10.47 -7.57
CA SER A 203 -15.32 11.48 -7.43
C SER A 203 -14.82 12.64 -6.57
N LEU A 204 -15.04 13.84 -7.08
CA LEU A 204 -14.88 15.08 -6.33
C LEU A 204 -16.03 15.27 -5.33
N PRO A 205 -15.83 16.06 -4.25
CA PRO A 205 -16.90 16.54 -3.39
C PRO A 205 -18.12 17.02 -4.18
N GLU A 206 -19.27 16.39 -3.96
CA GLU A 206 -20.54 16.73 -4.61
C GLU A 206 -21.70 16.50 -3.61
N GLY A 207 -22.68 17.42 -3.61
CA GLY A 207 -23.82 17.34 -2.70
C GLY A 207 -23.39 17.44 -1.24
N ASN A 208 -23.72 16.43 -0.42
CA ASN A 208 -23.31 16.36 1.00
C ASN A 208 -21.98 15.64 1.21
N ILE A 209 -21.34 15.15 0.15
CA ILE A 209 -20.05 14.48 0.25
C ILE A 209 -18.98 15.57 0.28
N ASN A 210 -18.41 15.81 1.46
CA ASN A 210 -17.49 16.92 1.69
C ASN A 210 -16.01 16.60 1.39
N HIS A 211 -15.72 15.40 0.90
CA HIS A 211 -14.35 14.96 0.62
C HIS A 211 -14.29 14.19 -0.71
N PRO A 212 -13.17 14.25 -1.44
CA PRO A 212 -12.97 13.38 -2.60
C PRO A 212 -12.96 11.92 -2.17
N TYR A 213 -13.39 11.02 -3.06
CA TYR A 213 -13.32 9.59 -2.79
C TYR A 213 -13.05 8.76 -4.06
N ILE A 214 -12.48 7.58 -3.84
CA ILE A 214 -12.32 6.54 -4.85
C ILE A 214 -13.26 5.39 -4.49
N ALA A 215 -14.19 5.09 -5.40
CA ALA A 215 -14.93 3.83 -5.37
C ALA A 215 -14.09 2.75 -6.06
N ILE A 216 -13.78 1.68 -5.35
CA ILE A 216 -12.97 0.56 -5.84
C ILE A 216 -13.59 -0.75 -5.35
N PRO A 217 -13.58 -1.83 -6.17
CA PRO A 217 -13.93 -3.17 -5.72
C PRO A 217 -13.13 -3.56 -4.48
N VAL A 218 -13.68 -4.47 -3.68
CA VAL A 218 -12.92 -5.12 -2.61
C VAL A 218 -11.67 -5.79 -3.17
N VAL A 219 -10.64 -6.00 -2.36
CA VAL A 219 -9.42 -6.63 -2.87
C VAL A 219 -9.65 -8.12 -3.16
N PRO A 220 -9.22 -8.65 -4.33
CA PRO A 220 -9.21 -10.09 -4.57
C PRO A 220 -8.16 -10.79 -3.69
N ASN A 221 -8.05 -12.12 -3.77
CA ASN A 221 -6.91 -12.82 -3.18
C ASN A 221 -5.60 -12.31 -3.85
N PRO A 222 -4.57 -11.87 -3.09
CA PRO A 222 -3.29 -11.41 -3.64
C PRO A 222 -2.56 -12.42 -4.54
N GLU A 223 -2.81 -13.72 -4.37
CA GLU A 223 -2.27 -14.78 -5.23
C GLU A 223 -3.09 -14.98 -6.53
N SER A 224 -4.24 -14.31 -6.65
CA SER A 224 -5.11 -14.45 -7.80
C SER A 224 -4.63 -13.65 -9.00
N TYR A 225 -5.02 -14.15 -10.17
CA TYR A 225 -4.79 -13.52 -11.46
C TYR A 225 -5.31 -12.07 -11.57
N PHE A 226 -6.36 -11.74 -10.81
CA PHE A 226 -7.02 -10.44 -10.88
C PHE A 226 -6.38 -9.39 -9.95
N TYR A 227 -5.52 -9.78 -9.02
CA TYR A 227 -4.87 -8.83 -8.10
C TYR A 227 -4.03 -7.76 -8.83
N PRO A 228 -3.19 -8.09 -9.82
CA PRO A 228 -2.50 -7.08 -10.63
C PRO A 228 -3.44 -6.08 -11.33
N LEU A 229 -4.59 -6.56 -11.83
CA LEU A 229 -5.58 -5.69 -12.48
C LEU A 229 -6.26 -4.78 -11.45
N TRP A 230 -6.56 -5.28 -10.26
CA TRP A 230 -7.09 -4.49 -9.15
C TRP A 230 -6.13 -3.37 -8.74
N GLN A 231 -4.83 -3.67 -8.63
CA GLN A 231 -3.80 -2.66 -8.35
C GLN A 231 -3.78 -1.58 -9.44
N ALA A 232 -3.85 -1.98 -10.72
CA ALA A 232 -3.90 -1.04 -11.83
C ALA A 232 -5.14 -0.13 -11.79
N CYS A 233 -6.33 -0.68 -11.51
CA CYS A 233 -7.55 0.10 -11.34
C CYS A 233 -7.44 1.09 -10.18
N LEU A 234 -6.87 0.70 -9.04
CA LEU A 234 -6.66 1.62 -7.92
C LEU A 234 -5.70 2.75 -8.29
N ILE A 235 -4.57 2.44 -8.93
CA ILE A 235 -3.60 3.44 -9.39
C ILE A 235 -4.26 4.39 -10.41
N HIS A 236 -5.08 3.87 -11.31
CA HIS A 236 -5.82 4.66 -12.30
C HIS A 236 -6.65 5.78 -11.64
N GLU A 237 -7.47 5.43 -10.65
CA GLU A 237 -8.29 6.42 -9.93
C GLU A 237 -7.45 7.39 -9.09
N ILE A 238 -6.31 6.94 -8.57
CA ILE A 238 -5.37 7.81 -7.88
C ILE A 238 -4.73 8.82 -8.85
N ILE A 239 -4.39 8.40 -10.07
CA ILE A 239 -3.85 9.30 -11.10
C ILE A 239 -4.86 10.40 -11.43
N HIS A 240 -6.15 10.09 -11.55
CA HIS A 240 -7.19 11.12 -11.65
C HIS A 240 -7.09 12.13 -10.50
N ALA A 241 -7.06 11.64 -9.26
CA ALA A 241 -7.02 12.48 -8.07
C ALA A 241 -5.79 13.39 -8.01
N ILE A 242 -4.60 12.89 -8.33
CA ILE A 242 -3.35 13.64 -8.12
C ILE A 242 -2.94 14.49 -9.34
N THR A 243 -3.49 14.22 -10.52
CA THR A 243 -3.10 14.91 -11.76
C THR A 243 -4.21 15.68 -12.44
N ASN A 244 -5.49 15.47 -12.08
CA ASN A 244 -6.66 15.94 -12.85
C ASN A 244 -6.69 15.44 -14.30
N ALA A 245 -5.88 14.44 -14.67
CA ALA A 245 -6.01 13.74 -15.94
C ALA A 245 -7.43 13.19 -16.06
N MET A 246 -7.94 13.10 -17.28
CA MET A 246 -9.29 12.62 -17.58
C MET A 246 -9.21 11.51 -18.61
N ASP A 247 -10.18 10.60 -18.55
CA ASP A 247 -10.34 9.57 -19.55
C ASP A 247 -10.83 10.15 -20.88
N PRO A 248 -10.53 9.50 -22.02
CA PRO A 248 -10.89 10.04 -23.32
C PRO A 248 -12.42 10.07 -23.50
N SER A 249 -12.97 11.22 -23.90
CA SER A 249 -14.42 11.41 -24.11
C SER A 249 -14.94 11.00 -25.50
N LEU A 250 -14.04 10.66 -26.44
CA LEU A 250 -14.36 10.43 -27.86
C LEU A 250 -14.14 8.98 -28.26
N ASP A 251 -15.08 8.44 -29.05
CA ASP A 251 -14.99 7.15 -29.74
C ASP A 251 -13.69 7.06 -30.58
N GLY A 252 -12.88 6.04 -30.30
CA GLY A 252 -11.64 5.76 -31.03
C GLY A 252 -10.55 5.16 -30.14
N PRO A 253 -9.65 4.32 -30.70
CA PRO A 253 -8.73 3.53 -29.91
C PRO A 253 -7.60 4.39 -29.31
N ARG A 254 -7.87 5.01 -28.16
CA ARG A 254 -6.90 5.78 -27.37
C ARG A 254 -6.96 5.36 -25.92
N LEU A 255 -5.81 5.39 -25.26
CA LEU A 255 -5.69 5.12 -23.83
C LEU A 255 -6.15 6.31 -22.98
N GLY A 256 -5.80 7.53 -23.40
CA GLY A 256 -5.92 8.71 -22.54
C GLY A 256 -4.76 8.81 -21.54
N PRO A 257 -4.54 10.01 -20.99
CA PRO A 257 -3.39 10.27 -20.14
C PRO A 257 -3.41 9.51 -18.80
N THR A 258 -4.58 9.31 -18.20
CA THR A 258 -4.71 8.56 -16.95
C THR A 258 -4.23 7.12 -17.11
N GLU A 259 -4.70 6.43 -18.15
CA GLU A 259 -4.31 5.04 -18.44
C GLU A 259 -2.84 4.94 -18.87
N ILE A 260 -2.30 5.91 -19.62
CA ILE A 260 -0.87 5.96 -19.98
C ILE A 260 0.01 6.02 -18.73
N LEU A 261 -0.27 6.97 -17.83
CA LEU A 261 0.47 7.10 -16.57
C LEU A 261 0.34 5.84 -15.72
N THR A 262 -0.87 5.27 -15.64
CA THR A 262 -1.13 4.02 -14.92
C THR A 262 -0.28 2.87 -15.45
N GLN A 263 -0.20 2.70 -16.78
CA GLN A 263 0.60 1.65 -17.40
C GLN A 263 2.10 1.82 -17.13
N TYR A 264 2.61 3.05 -17.07
CA TYR A 264 3.99 3.30 -16.65
C TYR A 264 4.20 2.93 -15.19
N VAL A 265 3.32 3.38 -14.29
CA VAL A 265 3.40 3.09 -12.85
C VAL A 265 3.40 1.58 -12.59
N VAL A 266 2.41 0.86 -13.13
CA VAL A 266 2.30 -0.60 -12.90
C VAL A 266 3.44 -1.38 -13.54
N THR A 267 4.00 -0.91 -14.67
CA THR A 267 5.20 -1.51 -15.28
C THR A 267 6.42 -1.35 -14.37
N GLU A 268 6.64 -0.15 -13.83
CA GLU A 268 7.75 0.15 -12.92
C GLU A 268 7.65 -0.62 -11.61
N MET A 269 6.43 -0.80 -11.09
CA MET A 269 6.14 -1.66 -9.93
C MET A 269 6.30 -3.17 -10.22
N ASN A 270 6.59 -3.57 -11.46
CA ASN A 270 6.60 -4.96 -11.93
C ASN A 270 5.24 -5.69 -11.76
N VAL A 271 4.13 -4.95 -11.79
CA VAL A 271 2.77 -5.50 -11.75
C VAL A 271 2.41 -6.00 -13.16
N VAL A 272 2.30 -7.33 -13.29
CA VAL A 272 2.05 -7.96 -14.59
C VAL A 272 0.57 -8.30 -14.73
N ILE A 273 -0.16 -7.46 -15.46
CA ILE A 273 -1.54 -7.77 -15.88
C ILE A 273 -1.49 -8.89 -16.91
N ARG A 274 -2.25 -9.94 -16.65
CA ARG A 274 -2.49 -11.02 -17.59
C ARG A 274 -4.00 -11.01 -17.83
N TYR A 275 -4.48 -11.07 -19.08
CA TYR A 275 -5.90 -11.29 -19.42
C TYR A 275 -6.04 -11.80 -20.88
N PRO A 276 -6.68 -12.94 -21.23
CA PRO A 276 -6.98 -14.16 -20.47
C PRO A 276 -5.93 -15.26 -20.79
N GLN A 277 -4.67 -15.03 -20.40
CA GLN A 277 -3.45 -15.89 -20.50
C GLN A 277 -2.27 -15.30 -21.32
N SER A 278 -2.45 -14.16 -21.98
CA SER A 278 -1.34 -13.33 -22.50
C SER A 278 -1.03 -12.17 -21.55
N ARG A 279 0.23 -11.71 -21.51
CA ARG A 279 0.55 -10.39 -20.96
C ARG A 279 -0.17 -9.36 -21.84
N VAL A 280 -1.10 -8.61 -21.27
CA VAL A 280 -1.88 -7.63 -22.01
C VAL A 280 -1.73 -6.29 -21.32
N MET A 281 -1.11 -5.35 -22.03
CA MET A 281 -1.46 -3.95 -21.87
C MET A 281 -2.58 -3.70 -22.89
N PHE A 282 -3.70 -3.18 -22.44
CA PHE A 282 -4.79 -2.80 -23.34
C PHE A 282 -4.30 -1.65 -24.23
N ASN A 283 -4.74 -1.61 -25.48
CA ASN A 283 -4.31 -0.59 -26.45
C ASN A 283 -5.27 0.61 -26.51
N SER A 284 -6.45 0.49 -25.93
CA SER A 284 -7.42 1.57 -25.78
C SER A 284 -8.25 1.43 -24.50
N TYR A 285 -8.80 2.55 -24.04
CA TYR A 285 -9.63 2.61 -22.85
C TYR A 285 -10.99 1.91 -23.03
N ASP A 286 -11.52 1.97 -24.26
CA ASP A 286 -12.78 1.38 -24.71
C ASP A 286 -12.64 -0.06 -25.24
N ASP A 287 -11.46 -0.67 -25.12
CA ASP A 287 -11.20 -2.04 -25.55
C ASP A 287 -12.22 -3.01 -24.90
N PRO A 288 -13.00 -3.78 -25.69
CA PRO A 288 -13.97 -4.72 -25.15
C PRO A 288 -13.36 -5.75 -24.19
N ASP A 289 -12.11 -6.14 -24.39
CA ASP A 289 -11.41 -7.06 -23.49
C ASP A 289 -11.00 -6.38 -22.18
N ARG A 290 -10.69 -5.07 -22.19
CA ARG A 290 -10.48 -4.25 -20.98
C ARG A 290 -11.76 -4.18 -20.16
N ILE A 291 -12.88 -3.84 -20.81
CA ILE A 291 -14.20 -3.75 -20.18
C ILE A 291 -14.59 -5.10 -19.56
N ARG A 292 -14.40 -6.20 -20.30
CA ARG A 292 -14.69 -7.56 -19.80
C ARG A 292 -13.79 -7.92 -18.62
N ALA A 293 -12.50 -7.59 -18.67
CA ALA A 293 -11.56 -7.86 -17.60
C ALA A 293 -11.94 -7.12 -16.30
N ALA A 294 -12.32 -5.85 -16.41
CA ALA A 294 -12.80 -5.05 -15.28
C ALA A 294 -14.07 -5.67 -14.67
N GLN A 295 -15.08 -5.99 -15.48
CA GLN A 295 -16.32 -6.62 -14.99
C GLN A 295 -16.07 -7.97 -14.28
N GLN A 296 -15.15 -8.79 -14.80
CA GLN A 296 -14.78 -10.05 -14.17
C GLN A 296 -14.01 -9.85 -12.87
N LEU A 297 -13.11 -8.86 -12.82
CA LEU A 297 -12.40 -8.47 -11.60
C LEU A 297 -13.41 -8.12 -10.49
N GLU A 298 -14.37 -7.25 -10.76
CA GLU A 298 -15.33 -6.76 -9.76
C GLU A 298 -16.05 -7.92 -9.06
N TRP A 299 -16.50 -8.90 -9.85
CA TRP A 299 -17.21 -10.06 -9.34
C TRP A 299 -16.29 -11.05 -8.62
N VAL A 300 -15.15 -11.41 -9.23
CA VAL A 300 -14.21 -12.37 -8.64
C VAL A 300 -13.60 -11.83 -7.35
N ALA A 301 -13.31 -10.54 -7.29
CA ALA A 301 -12.79 -9.91 -6.09
C ALA A 301 -13.81 -9.97 -4.95
N LEU A 302 -15.09 -9.70 -5.24
CA LEU A 302 -16.16 -9.86 -4.25
C LEU A 302 -16.26 -11.29 -3.76
N LEU A 303 -16.21 -12.28 -4.64
CA LEU A 303 -16.22 -13.69 -4.23
C LEU A 303 -15.02 -14.03 -3.33
N HIS A 304 -13.81 -13.65 -3.72
CA HIS A 304 -12.64 -13.85 -2.87
C HIS A 304 -12.83 -13.20 -1.48
N CYS A 305 -13.35 -11.99 -1.40
CA CYS A 305 -13.63 -11.33 -0.12
C CYS A 305 -14.67 -12.06 0.73
N LEU A 306 -15.77 -12.49 0.11
CA LEU A 306 -16.85 -13.21 0.78
C LEU A 306 -16.37 -14.55 1.35
N PHE A 307 -15.61 -15.32 0.57
CA PHE A 307 -15.09 -16.64 0.95
C PHE A 307 -13.79 -16.60 1.77
N ARG A 308 -13.20 -15.41 1.97
CA ARG A 308 -12.09 -15.21 2.93
C ARG A 308 -12.58 -15.24 4.39
N SER A 309 -13.87 -14.97 4.61
CA SER A 309 -14.49 -14.98 5.94
C SER A 309 -15.02 -16.37 6.29
N GLU A 310 -14.83 -16.78 7.55
CA GLU A 310 -15.52 -17.95 8.11
C GLU A 310 -17.03 -17.71 8.27
N ASN A 311 -17.47 -16.45 8.34
CA ASN A 311 -18.86 -16.04 8.46
C ASN A 311 -19.31 -15.22 7.24
N LEU A 312 -19.89 -15.90 6.26
CA LEU A 312 -20.36 -15.30 5.02
C LEU A 312 -21.53 -14.34 5.23
N SER A 313 -22.44 -14.64 6.16
CA SER A 313 -23.63 -13.81 6.42
C SER A 313 -23.24 -12.44 6.98
N GLU A 314 -22.26 -12.40 7.87
CA GLU A 314 -21.72 -11.16 8.42
C GLU A 314 -21.09 -10.28 7.34
N ARG A 315 -20.33 -10.86 6.40
CA ARG A 315 -19.74 -10.12 5.27
C ARG A 315 -20.81 -9.52 4.36
N VAL A 316 -21.86 -10.29 4.05
CA VAL A 316 -22.97 -9.80 3.22
C VAL A 316 -23.71 -8.67 3.93
N ASN A 317 -23.97 -8.79 5.23
CA ASN A 317 -24.58 -7.72 6.02
C ASN A 317 -23.72 -6.46 6.02
N ARG A 318 -22.40 -6.61 6.19
CA ARG A 318 -21.46 -5.47 6.12
C ARG A 318 -21.50 -4.77 4.75
N LEU A 319 -21.60 -5.54 3.67
CA LEU A 319 -21.74 -4.99 2.32
C LEU A 319 -23.04 -4.20 2.15
N LEU A 320 -24.15 -4.71 2.69
CA LEU A 320 -25.44 -4.02 2.71
C LEU A 320 -25.36 -2.71 3.52
N GLU A 321 -24.76 -2.74 4.71
CA GLU A 321 -24.58 -1.54 5.55
C GLU A 321 -23.77 -0.44 4.85
N ILE A 322 -22.73 -0.80 4.10
CA ILE A 322 -21.95 0.16 3.30
C ILE A 322 -22.85 0.79 2.23
N GLY A 323 -23.64 -0.04 1.53
CA GLY A 323 -24.60 0.44 0.53
C GLY A 323 -25.63 1.41 1.12
N ASP A 324 -26.24 1.06 2.26
CA ASP A 324 -27.24 1.89 2.94
C ASP A 324 -26.66 3.23 3.40
N ARG A 325 -25.43 3.23 3.93
CA ARG A 325 -24.73 4.48 4.31
C ARG A 325 -24.51 5.39 3.11
N MET A 326 -24.10 4.84 1.98
CA MET A 326 -23.88 5.63 0.76
C MET A 326 -25.19 6.22 0.24
N VAL A 327 -26.27 5.44 0.24
CA VAL A 327 -27.60 5.96 -0.14
C VAL A 327 -28.05 7.07 0.81
N ALA A 328 -27.86 6.90 2.12
CA ALA A 328 -28.24 7.92 3.10
C ALA A 328 -27.45 9.23 2.95
N GLU A 329 -26.14 9.14 2.67
CA GLU A 329 -25.27 10.30 2.45
C GLU A 329 -25.66 11.08 1.18
N ILE A 330 -26.02 10.36 0.11
CA ILE A 330 -26.53 10.96 -1.14
C ILE A 330 -27.93 11.56 -0.93
N ALA A 331 -28.79 10.92 -0.14
CA ALA A 331 -30.19 11.31 0.05
C ALA A 331 -30.42 12.45 1.06
N ALA A 332 -29.45 12.74 1.93
CA ALA A 332 -29.56 13.87 2.85
C ALA A 332 -29.77 15.18 2.05
N GLN A 333 -30.74 16.02 2.45
CA GLN A 333 -30.83 17.41 1.99
C GLN A 333 -30.05 18.28 2.98
N PRO A 334 -29.56 19.48 2.59
CA PRO A 334 -28.63 20.26 3.40
C PRO A 334 -29.36 20.85 4.62
N TYR A 335 -29.45 20.08 5.70
CA TYR A 335 -29.66 20.59 7.03
C TYR A 335 -28.38 20.37 7.81
N ALA A 336 -27.70 21.48 8.05
CA ALA A 336 -26.50 21.58 8.85
C ALA A 336 -26.68 20.86 10.19
N HIS A 337 -25.99 19.75 10.35
CA HIS A 337 -25.44 19.33 11.62
C HIS A 337 -24.15 18.57 11.32
N GLU A 338 -23.03 19.24 11.52
CA GLU A 338 -21.74 18.57 11.71
C GLU A 338 -21.91 17.58 12.87
N PRO A 339 -21.66 16.28 12.68
CA PRO A 339 -21.31 15.45 13.80
C PRO A 339 -19.91 15.88 14.22
N ASN A 340 -19.80 16.44 15.42
CA ASN A 340 -18.51 16.64 16.08
C ASN A 340 -17.70 15.35 15.90
N ALA A 341 -16.62 15.43 15.13
CA ALA A 341 -15.55 14.45 15.13
C ALA A 341 -14.86 14.55 16.49
N GLU A 342 -15.49 13.99 17.53
CA GLU A 342 -14.78 13.68 18.76
C GLU A 342 -13.57 12.83 18.38
N LEU A 343 -12.38 13.33 18.75
CA LEU A 343 -11.11 12.63 18.59
C LEU A 343 -11.31 11.14 18.83
N LEU A 344 -10.97 10.32 17.84
CA LEU A 344 -10.72 8.90 18.05
C LEU A 344 -9.69 8.80 19.18
N SER A 345 -10.14 8.44 20.38
CA SER A 345 -9.21 8.18 21.48
C SER A 345 -8.37 7.00 21.04
N ILE A 346 -7.06 7.24 20.94
CA ILE A 346 -6.04 6.19 20.84
C ILE A 346 -6.42 5.13 21.88
N CYS A 347 -6.69 3.90 21.42
CA CYS A 347 -7.10 2.80 22.28
C CYS A 347 -6.20 2.75 23.53
N PRO A 348 -6.75 2.92 24.74
CA PRO A 348 -6.03 2.55 25.95
C PRO A 348 -5.95 1.02 25.95
N PHE A 349 -4.71 0.52 26.01
CA PHE A 349 -4.41 -0.90 26.12
C PHE A 349 -4.88 -1.41 27.49
N ASP A 350 -5.78 -2.38 27.52
CA ASP A 350 -5.90 -3.33 28.63
C ASP A 350 -5.13 -4.59 28.21
N ASP A 351 -4.09 -4.93 28.98
CA ASP A 351 -3.10 -5.97 28.71
C ASP A 351 -3.63 -7.42 28.85
N ASP A 352 -4.92 -7.61 29.07
CA ASP A 352 -5.46 -8.90 29.50
C ASP A 352 -6.56 -9.42 28.55
N GLN A 353 -6.27 -9.72 27.28
CA GLN A 353 -7.01 -10.76 26.51
C GLN A 353 -6.12 -11.50 25.50
N GLU A 354 -5.35 -12.46 26.02
CA GLU A 354 -4.99 -13.66 25.26
C GLU A 354 -6.27 -14.40 24.87
N HIS A 355 -6.70 -14.32 23.61
CA HIS A 355 -7.25 -15.45 22.83
C HIS A 355 -7.54 -15.01 21.39
N LEU A 356 -6.83 -15.66 20.46
CA LEU A 356 -7.07 -15.64 19.02
C LEU A 356 -8.52 -16.05 18.71
N ARG A 357 -9.27 -15.10 18.12
CA ARG A 357 -10.49 -15.19 17.28
C ARG A 357 -11.36 -13.98 17.59
N PHE A 358 -11.30 -12.94 16.76
CA PHE A 358 -12.15 -11.76 16.93
C PHE A 358 -13.60 -12.12 16.54
N PRO A 359 -14.58 -12.03 17.46
CA PRO A 359 -15.97 -11.94 17.06
C PRO A 359 -16.21 -10.49 16.63
N PHE A 360 -16.07 -10.22 15.33
CA PHE A 360 -16.49 -8.96 14.75
C PHE A 360 -18.04 -8.93 14.78
N PHE A 361 -18.60 -7.85 15.37
CA PHE A 361 -20.03 -7.51 15.38
C PHE A 361 -20.99 -8.53 16.02
N SER A 362 -21.08 -8.50 17.37
CA SER A 362 -22.34 -8.92 18.01
C SER A 362 -23.39 -7.83 17.80
N GLY A 363 -24.53 -8.22 17.22
CA GLY A 363 -25.55 -7.31 16.73
C GLY A 363 -26.28 -6.51 17.80
N ALA A 364 -26.51 -5.24 17.49
CA ALA A 364 -27.73 -4.46 17.77
C ALA A 364 -27.51 -3.06 17.18
N HIS A 365 -28.58 -2.40 16.74
CA HIS A 365 -28.57 -1.05 16.15
C HIS A 365 -27.89 0.00 17.05
N GLY A 366 -26.58 0.14 16.90
CA GLY A 366 -25.76 1.13 17.58
C GLY A 366 -24.63 1.50 16.63
N ILE A 367 -24.36 2.81 16.54
CA ILE A 367 -23.24 3.37 15.79
C ILE A 367 -21.98 2.63 16.27
N SER A 368 -21.52 1.63 15.51
CA SER A 368 -20.27 0.96 15.83
C SER A 368 -19.18 1.98 15.61
N VAL A 369 -18.54 2.41 16.69
CA VAL A 369 -17.28 3.16 16.63
C VAL A 369 -16.35 2.32 15.75
N ALA A 370 -16.05 2.80 14.55
CA ALA A 370 -15.20 2.08 13.62
C ALA A 370 -13.85 1.89 14.29
N LYS A 371 -13.51 0.66 14.65
CA LYS A 371 -12.15 0.32 15.08
C LYS A 371 -11.23 0.56 13.89
N SER A 372 -10.07 1.19 14.11
CA SER A 372 -9.02 1.34 13.09
C SER A 372 -8.71 -0.02 12.47
N PHE A 373 -8.55 -0.07 11.14
CA PHE A 373 -8.18 -1.32 10.46
C PHE A 373 -6.79 -1.79 10.91
N PHE A 374 -5.95 -0.87 11.33
CA PHE A 374 -4.56 -1.11 11.65
C PHE A 374 -4.33 -1.26 13.15
N CYS A 375 -5.26 -1.87 13.90
CA CYS A 375 -5.03 -2.14 15.33
C CYS A 375 -3.77 -3.02 15.50
N ILE A 376 -2.76 -2.49 16.22
CA ILE A 376 -1.41 -3.07 16.30
C ILE A 376 -1.20 -3.81 17.62
N ASN A 377 -0.81 -5.09 17.53
CA ASN A 377 -0.30 -5.85 18.68
C ASN A 377 1.21 -5.66 18.92
N HIS A 378 1.92 -4.96 18.02
CA HIS A 378 3.36 -4.80 18.03
C HIS A 378 3.78 -3.32 17.97
N SER A 379 3.69 -2.63 19.11
CA SER A 379 3.92 -1.17 19.22
C SER A 379 5.30 -0.70 18.74
N ASP A 380 6.27 -1.60 18.70
CA ASP A 380 7.68 -1.27 18.52
C ASP A 380 8.20 -1.57 17.11
N ILE A 381 7.34 -2.06 16.20
CA ILE A 381 7.72 -2.29 14.81
C ILE A 381 7.01 -1.26 13.96
N ILE A 382 7.81 -0.41 13.31
CA ILE A 382 7.30 0.68 12.51
C ILE A 382 7.90 0.68 11.12
N PHE A 383 7.10 1.14 10.18
CA PHE A 383 7.53 1.70 8.93
C PHE A 383 7.80 3.20 9.13
N ASN A 384 8.93 3.72 8.64
CA ASN A 384 9.10 5.16 8.38
C ASN A 384 8.65 6.16 9.48
N ASP A 385 9.11 5.96 10.72
CA ASP A 385 9.09 6.87 11.89
C ASP A 385 7.70 7.19 12.46
N GLY A 386 6.67 6.42 12.07
CA GLY A 386 5.34 6.54 12.70
C GLY A 386 4.31 5.48 12.33
N LEU A 387 4.53 4.70 11.27
CA LEU A 387 3.55 3.73 10.76
C LEU A 387 3.75 2.36 11.40
N LYS A 388 3.10 2.11 12.53
CA LYS A 388 3.11 0.79 13.16
C LYS A 388 2.57 -0.30 12.24
N LEU A 389 3.16 -1.49 12.26
CA LEU A 389 2.74 -2.58 11.38
C LEU A 389 1.54 -3.36 11.92
N SER A 390 0.58 -3.71 11.04
CA SER A 390 -0.44 -4.72 11.32
C SER A 390 0.10 -6.14 11.07
N ASN A 391 -0.67 -7.17 11.45
CA ASN A 391 -0.29 -8.56 11.18
C ASN A 391 -0.13 -8.86 9.69
N LEU A 392 -0.96 -8.25 8.83
CA LEU A 392 -0.85 -8.41 7.37
C LEU A 392 0.47 -7.85 6.83
N HIS A 393 0.96 -6.74 7.39
CA HIS A 393 2.29 -6.21 7.03
C HIS A 393 3.40 -7.19 7.43
N LEU A 394 3.32 -7.77 8.64
CA LEU A 394 4.33 -8.74 9.10
C LEU A 394 4.37 -9.97 8.21
N ILE A 395 3.21 -10.45 7.75
CA ILE A 395 3.09 -11.57 6.81
C ILE A 395 3.68 -11.19 5.45
N LYS A 396 3.30 -10.03 4.90
CA LYS A 396 3.78 -9.54 3.59
C LYS A 396 5.29 -9.37 3.56
N TYR A 397 5.89 -8.87 4.64
CA TYR A 397 7.32 -8.58 4.72
C TYR A 397 8.17 -9.72 5.29
N ASP A 398 7.55 -10.87 5.58
CA ASP A 398 8.23 -12.06 6.10
C ASP A 398 8.94 -11.78 7.45
N LEU A 399 8.25 -11.07 8.35
CA LEU A 399 8.81 -10.56 9.62
C LEU A 399 8.18 -11.17 10.88
N ALA A 400 7.37 -12.24 10.77
CA ALA A 400 6.75 -12.84 11.95
C ALA A 400 7.81 -13.44 12.89
N ALA A 401 8.82 -14.13 12.34
CA ALA A 401 9.92 -14.69 13.13
C ALA A 401 10.73 -13.60 13.85
N ALA A 402 11.01 -12.50 13.15
CA ALA A 402 11.72 -11.34 13.68
C ALA A 402 10.95 -10.71 14.86
N THR A 403 9.64 -10.55 14.67
CA THR A 403 8.71 -10.02 15.69
C THR A 403 8.72 -10.84 16.96
N VAL A 404 8.62 -12.17 16.85
CA VAL A 404 8.66 -13.03 18.03
C VAL A 404 10.03 -12.96 18.71
N ALA A 405 11.13 -12.98 17.96
CA ALA A 405 12.47 -12.94 18.53
C ALA A 405 12.73 -11.65 19.34
N VAL A 406 12.37 -10.49 18.77
CA VAL A 406 12.55 -9.20 19.43
C VAL A 406 11.63 -9.07 20.64
N ASN A 407 10.36 -9.50 20.54
CA ASN A 407 9.43 -9.46 21.67
C ASN A 407 9.87 -10.39 22.81
N LEU A 408 10.43 -11.57 22.51
CA LEU A 408 10.98 -12.47 23.52
C LEU A 408 12.09 -11.79 24.32
N VAL A 409 13.05 -11.16 23.64
CA VAL A 409 14.14 -10.42 24.29
C VAL A 409 13.60 -9.25 25.11
N LYS A 410 12.63 -8.50 24.56
CA LYS A 410 12.01 -7.36 25.24
C LYS A 410 11.32 -7.77 26.54
N ASN A 411 10.60 -8.88 26.52
CA ASN A 411 9.82 -9.35 27.67
C ASN A 411 10.64 -10.22 28.65
N GLY A 412 11.80 -10.73 28.21
CA GLY A 412 12.74 -11.49 29.01
C GLY A 412 13.83 -10.63 29.65
N SER A 413 15.09 -10.95 29.38
CA SER A 413 16.25 -10.31 30.04
C SER A 413 16.60 -8.93 29.50
N GLY A 414 16.01 -8.52 28.37
CA GLY A 414 16.33 -7.27 27.68
C GLY A 414 17.61 -7.34 26.85
N PHE A 415 18.15 -6.17 26.52
CA PHE A 415 19.35 -6.05 25.69
C PHE A 415 20.58 -5.75 26.54
N ASN A 416 21.65 -6.54 26.35
CA ASN A 416 22.96 -6.29 26.96
C ASN A 416 23.84 -5.48 26.00
N LYS A 417 24.73 -4.66 26.54
CA LYS A 417 25.73 -3.95 25.72
C LYS A 417 26.82 -4.92 25.26
N SER A 418 27.14 -4.83 23.97
CA SER A 418 28.26 -5.55 23.37
C SER A 418 29.57 -4.75 23.51
N GLU A 419 30.68 -5.45 23.68
CA GLU A 419 32.01 -4.84 23.65
C GLU A 419 32.46 -4.46 22.22
N TYR A 420 31.85 -5.08 21.22
CA TYR A 420 32.15 -4.89 19.80
C TYR A 420 31.54 -3.58 19.27
N LEU A 421 32.24 -2.96 18.31
CA LEU A 421 31.75 -1.75 17.67
C LEU A 421 30.57 -2.05 16.75
N LEU A 422 30.71 -3.09 15.93
CA LEU A 422 29.74 -3.48 14.90
C LEU A 422 29.32 -4.95 15.08
N TRP A 423 28.12 -5.29 14.60
CA TRP A 423 27.67 -6.68 14.54
C TRP A 423 28.57 -7.58 13.70
N LYS A 424 29.23 -7.02 12.65
CA LYS A 424 30.19 -7.76 11.80
C LYS A 424 31.43 -8.19 12.56
N ASP A 425 31.93 -7.32 13.44
CA ASP A 425 33.12 -7.64 14.26
C ASP A 425 32.80 -8.81 15.20
N TRP A 426 31.60 -8.79 15.78
CA TRP A 426 31.11 -9.90 16.60
C TRP A 426 30.90 -11.17 15.78
N TYR A 427 30.35 -11.05 14.56
CA TYR A 427 30.19 -12.19 13.65
C TYR A 427 31.53 -12.87 13.36
N HIS A 428 32.55 -12.10 12.96
CA HIS A 428 33.88 -12.62 12.65
C HIS A 428 34.67 -13.14 13.87
N ASP A 429 34.40 -12.63 15.08
CA ASP A 429 35.04 -13.17 16.28
C ASP A 429 34.36 -14.46 16.75
N LYS A 430 33.03 -14.56 16.60
CA LYS A 430 32.27 -15.74 17.00
C LYS A 430 32.24 -16.82 15.93
N GLU A 431 32.61 -16.52 14.69
CA GLU A 431 32.66 -17.53 13.64
C GLU A 431 33.82 -18.52 13.85
N TRP A 432 33.54 -19.82 13.72
CA TRP A 432 34.59 -20.83 13.71
C TRP A 432 34.85 -21.30 12.28
N ARG A 433 36.13 -21.44 11.91
CA ARG A 433 36.54 -21.90 10.57
C ARG A 433 37.21 -23.27 10.70
N GLY A 434 36.48 -24.33 10.37
CA GLY A 434 36.97 -25.72 10.43
C GLY A 434 37.65 -26.20 9.13
N ILE A 435 38.18 -27.43 9.17
CA ILE A 435 39.01 -28.03 8.09
C ILE A 435 38.21 -28.32 6.81
N PHE A 436 36.88 -28.55 6.90
CA PHE A 436 36.04 -28.92 5.76
C PHE A 436 35.06 -27.83 5.32
N LYS A 437 34.62 -26.94 6.23
CA LYS A 437 33.81 -25.72 5.99
C LYS A 437 33.94 -24.77 7.18
N SER A 438 33.65 -23.48 6.97
CA SER A 438 33.38 -22.51 8.03
C SER A 438 31.97 -22.70 8.58
N GLY A 439 31.76 -22.46 9.88
CA GLY A 439 30.46 -22.56 10.54
C GLY A 439 30.59 -22.36 12.04
N ILE A 440 29.51 -21.95 12.71
CA ILE A 440 29.55 -21.58 14.13
C ILE A 440 28.80 -22.61 14.97
N TYR A 441 29.52 -23.44 15.73
CA TYR A 441 28.86 -24.38 16.66
C TYR A 441 28.09 -23.60 17.74
N ASP A 442 26.84 -24.00 18.01
CA ASP A 442 25.97 -23.39 19.03
C ASP A 442 25.64 -21.89 18.82
N TYR A 443 25.51 -21.48 17.55
CA TYR A 443 25.21 -20.08 17.22
C TYR A 443 23.92 -19.59 17.87
N GLY A 444 23.99 -18.49 18.64
CA GLY A 444 22.85 -17.92 19.35
C GLY A 444 22.35 -18.69 20.58
N LYS A 445 22.89 -19.88 20.87
CA LYS A 445 22.47 -20.71 22.02
C LYS A 445 22.66 -20.01 23.37
N ASN A 446 23.79 -19.32 23.55
CA ASN A 446 24.05 -18.56 24.77
C ASN A 446 23.12 -17.35 24.94
N LEU A 447 22.63 -16.78 23.84
CA LEU A 447 21.67 -15.67 23.87
C LEU A 447 20.27 -16.20 24.19
N PHE A 448 19.90 -17.34 23.60
CA PHE A 448 18.61 -17.97 23.84
C PHE A 448 18.47 -18.49 25.27
N ASN A 449 19.51 -19.12 25.83
CA ASN A 449 19.50 -19.60 27.22
C ASN A 449 19.30 -18.48 28.25
N ASN A 450 19.67 -17.26 27.90
CA ASN A 450 19.56 -16.08 28.76
C ASN A 450 18.40 -15.16 28.37
N GLU A 451 17.63 -15.51 27.32
CA GLU A 451 16.55 -14.68 26.74
C GLU A 451 16.97 -13.21 26.53
N CYS A 452 18.22 -12.98 26.09
CA CYS A 452 18.80 -11.65 25.95
C CYS A 452 19.22 -11.35 24.51
N GLY A 453 19.19 -10.05 24.16
CA GLY A 453 19.76 -9.52 22.92
C GLY A 453 21.07 -8.78 23.17
N LEU A 454 21.82 -8.49 22.11
CA LEU A 454 23.04 -7.66 22.19
C LEU A 454 22.86 -6.39 21.38
N VAL A 455 23.19 -5.23 21.96
CA VAL A 455 23.27 -3.94 21.27
C VAL A 455 24.73 -3.54 21.13
N PHE A 456 25.15 -3.23 19.91
CA PHE A 456 26.51 -2.81 19.55
C PHE A 456 26.70 -1.30 19.72
N LYS A 457 27.96 -0.86 19.74
CA LYS A 457 28.29 0.56 19.98
C LYS A 457 27.79 1.49 18.87
N ASP A 458 27.65 1.01 17.65
CA ASP A 458 27.07 1.76 16.53
C ASP A 458 25.53 1.85 16.56
N GLY A 459 24.88 1.19 17.53
CA GLY A 459 23.43 1.11 17.70
C GLY A 459 22.78 -0.06 16.97
N SER A 460 23.52 -0.82 16.16
CA SER A 460 23.02 -2.08 15.61
C SER A 460 22.79 -3.11 16.72
N PHE A 461 22.02 -4.17 16.44
CA PHE A 461 21.74 -5.17 17.46
C PHE A 461 21.48 -6.56 16.87
N LEU A 462 21.47 -7.56 17.75
CA LEU A 462 21.04 -8.90 17.41
C LEU A 462 20.19 -9.52 18.52
N VAL A 463 19.41 -10.53 18.15
CA VAL A 463 18.56 -11.32 19.05
C VAL A 463 18.75 -12.80 18.76
N GLY A 464 18.67 -13.63 19.81
CA GLY A 464 18.67 -15.09 19.67
C GLY A 464 17.37 -15.59 19.08
N ILE A 465 17.45 -16.66 18.28
CA ILE A 465 16.29 -17.35 17.71
C ILE A 465 16.47 -18.87 17.85
N SER A 466 15.38 -19.61 18.09
CA SER A 466 15.41 -21.08 18.22
C SER A 466 14.37 -21.76 17.34
N GLY A 467 14.61 -23.04 17.02
CA GLY A 467 13.66 -23.84 16.24
C GLY A 467 12.32 -24.04 16.94
N MET A 468 12.30 -24.09 18.29
CA MET A 468 11.05 -24.12 19.06
C MET A 468 10.23 -22.85 18.88
N MET A 469 10.90 -21.68 18.86
CA MET A 469 10.25 -20.41 18.61
C MET A 469 9.62 -20.38 17.22
N LEU A 470 10.35 -20.85 16.20
CA LEU A 470 9.85 -20.95 14.82
C LEU A 470 8.62 -21.87 14.70
N ASN A 471 8.57 -22.95 15.48
CA ASN A 471 7.42 -23.87 15.50
C ASN A 471 6.12 -23.21 15.99
N SER A 472 6.24 -22.13 16.77
CA SER A 472 5.07 -21.42 17.33
C SER A 472 4.45 -20.40 16.37
N LEU A 473 5.12 -20.06 15.25
CA LEU A 473 4.68 -19.00 14.34
C LEU A 473 3.28 -19.24 13.78
N LYS A 474 3.04 -20.44 13.24
CA LYS A 474 1.72 -20.79 12.69
C LYS A 474 0.60 -20.68 13.72
N LYS A 475 0.88 -21.07 14.96
CA LYS A 475 -0.10 -21.00 16.05
C LYS A 475 -0.40 -19.56 16.44
N ASN A 476 0.63 -18.70 16.47
CA ASN A 476 0.52 -17.34 16.97
C ASN A 476 0.03 -16.35 15.91
N PHE A 477 0.38 -16.56 14.63
CA PHE A 477 0.07 -15.63 13.53
C PHE A 477 -0.86 -16.22 12.45
N GLY A 478 -1.19 -17.52 12.52
CA GLY A 478 -1.84 -18.22 11.40
C GLY A 478 -0.94 -18.38 10.17
N HIS A 479 0.32 -17.95 10.26
CA HIS A 479 1.28 -17.86 9.17
C HIS A 479 2.66 -18.37 9.61
N GLU A 480 3.44 -18.88 8.65
CA GLU A 480 4.85 -19.21 8.83
C GLU A 480 5.63 -18.42 7.78
N ASP A 481 6.64 -17.68 8.23
CA ASP A 481 7.56 -16.99 7.33
C ASP A 481 8.08 -17.96 6.25
N LYS A 482 8.20 -17.50 5.00
CA LYS A 482 8.50 -18.33 3.84
C LYS A 482 9.81 -19.09 4.01
N TRP A 483 10.84 -18.42 4.50
CA TRP A 483 12.15 -19.03 4.75
C TRP A 483 12.10 -20.15 5.81
N VAL A 484 11.16 -20.06 6.78
CA VAL A 484 10.93 -21.10 7.79
C VAL A 484 10.20 -22.29 7.16
N LYS A 485 9.13 -22.01 6.41
CA LYS A 485 8.31 -23.02 5.73
C LYS A 485 9.12 -23.87 4.74
N GLU A 486 10.03 -23.25 4.01
CA GLU A 486 10.91 -23.92 3.04
C GLU A 486 12.04 -24.73 3.71
N ASN A 487 12.35 -24.47 4.98
CA ASN A 487 13.46 -25.08 5.70
C ASN A 487 12.98 -25.74 7.02
N LYS A 488 12.03 -26.68 6.91
CA LYS A 488 11.40 -27.33 8.08
C LYS A 488 12.37 -28.02 9.04
N ASN A 489 13.56 -28.40 8.58
CA ASN A 489 14.59 -28.98 9.44
C ASN A 489 15.15 -27.99 10.48
N LEU A 490 14.90 -26.68 10.31
CA LEU A 490 15.23 -25.66 11.31
C LEU A 490 14.27 -25.70 12.50
N ILE A 491 13.06 -26.26 12.35
CA ILE A 491 12.01 -26.35 13.37
C ILE A 491 12.29 -27.55 14.30
N ASN A 492 13.42 -27.54 15.00
CA ASN A 492 13.81 -28.55 15.97
C ASN A 492 14.34 -27.90 17.26
N ASN A 493 14.21 -28.59 18.40
CA ASN A 493 14.68 -28.16 19.72
C ASN A 493 16.19 -27.98 19.80
N SER A 494 16.93 -28.59 18.88
CA SER A 494 18.39 -28.50 18.80
C SER A 494 18.88 -27.46 17.78
N SER A 495 17.99 -26.59 17.27
CA SER A 495 18.36 -25.58 16.30
C SER A 495 18.32 -24.18 16.92
N PHE A 496 19.42 -23.44 16.75
CA PHE A 496 19.61 -22.10 17.30
C PHE A 496 20.25 -21.18 16.26
N GLY A 497 19.94 -19.90 16.34
CA GLY A 497 20.50 -18.89 15.49
C GLY A 497 20.49 -17.50 16.12
N VAL A 498 20.94 -16.52 15.34
CA VAL A 498 20.71 -15.10 15.66
C VAL A 498 20.11 -14.38 14.45
N MET A 499 19.34 -13.34 14.73
CA MET A 499 18.88 -12.39 13.75
C MET A 499 19.56 -11.04 14.00
N PHE A 500 20.09 -10.46 12.93
CA PHE A 500 20.83 -9.20 12.92
C PHE A 500 19.98 -8.06 12.42
N PHE A 501 20.15 -6.90 13.06
CA PHE A 501 19.50 -5.65 12.72
C PHE A 501 20.53 -4.53 12.63
N ASP A 502 20.36 -3.63 11.68
CA ASP A 502 21.26 -2.49 11.54
C ASP A 502 21.02 -1.42 12.60
N LYS A 503 21.82 -0.36 12.58
CA LYS A 503 21.71 0.76 13.53
C LYS A 503 20.38 1.53 13.49
N ASN A 504 19.59 1.34 12.43
CA ASN A 504 18.25 1.90 12.30
C ASN A 504 17.18 0.86 12.70
N GLY A 505 17.58 -0.34 13.16
CA GLY A 505 16.69 -1.43 13.53
C GLY A 505 16.09 -2.18 12.35
N ARG A 506 16.66 -2.07 11.14
CA ARG A 506 16.19 -2.81 9.96
C ARG A 506 16.78 -4.21 9.95
N PRO A 507 16.02 -5.26 9.57
CA PRO A 507 16.55 -6.62 9.45
C PRO A 507 17.68 -6.69 8.42
N VAL A 508 18.73 -7.44 8.76
CA VAL A 508 19.95 -7.60 7.94
C VAL A 508 20.11 -9.05 7.51
N ALA A 509 20.23 -9.96 8.48
CA ALA A 509 20.49 -11.37 8.23
C ALA A 509 19.96 -12.25 9.36
N VAL A 510 19.66 -13.50 9.05
CA VAL A 510 19.46 -14.59 9.99
C VAL A 510 20.53 -15.63 9.73
N VAL A 511 21.26 -16.02 10.77
CA VAL A 511 22.19 -17.13 10.68
C VAL A 511 21.74 -18.19 11.69
N PHE A 512 21.61 -19.42 11.22
CA PHE A 512 21.01 -20.53 11.95
C PHE A 512 21.89 -21.78 11.87
N THR A 513 21.88 -22.57 12.92
CA THR A 513 22.59 -23.85 12.98
C THR A 513 21.71 -24.93 13.59
N VAL A 514 21.87 -26.16 13.10
CA VAL A 514 21.19 -27.35 13.64
C VAL A 514 22.27 -28.18 14.33
N ALA A 515 22.14 -28.48 15.63
CA ALA A 515 23.24 -28.98 16.45
C ALA A 515 23.92 -30.27 15.94
N ASP A 516 23.17 -31.18 15.31
CA ASP A 516 23.69 -32.43 14.73
C ASP A 516 24.52 -32.22 13.46
N LYS A 517 24.25 -31.11 12.75
CA LYS A 517 24.86 -30.73 11.47
C LYS A 517 25.89 -29.59 11.61
N GLY A 518 25.80 -28.80 12.68
CA GLY A 518 26.74 -27.72 13.01
C GLY A 518 28.15 -28.24 13.28
N PHE A 519 28.28 -29.46 13.82
CA PHE A 519 29.58 -30.14 14.01
C PHE A 519 30.34 -30.36 12.69
N PHE A 520 29.63 -30.47 11.57
CA PHE A 520 30.20 -30.66 10.22
C PHE A 520 30.27 -29.35 9.41
N GLY A 521 30.07 -28.19 10.05
CA GLY A 521 30.15 -26.89 9.38
C GLY A 521 29.02 -26.65 8.39
N SER A 522 27.77 -26.98 8.78
CA SER A 522 26.60 -26.61 7.99
C SER A 522 25.68 -25.68 8.78
N GLY A 523 25.72 -24.40 8.41
CA GLY A 523 24.78 -23.37 8.83
C GLY A 523 23.80 -23.02 7.71
N TYR A 524 22.80 -22.22 8.07
CA TYR A 524 21.87 -21.61 7.14
C TYR A 524 21.97 -20.10 7.33
N SER A 525 22.24 -19.39 6.24
CA SER A 525 22.30 -17.93 6.25
C SER A 525 21.21 -17.39 5.34
N PHE A 526 20.43 -16.45 5.85
CA PHE A 526 19.40 -15.75 5.09
C PHE A 526 19.68 -14.26 5.18
N ILE A 527 19.60 -13.55 4.07
CA ILE A 527 19.79 -12.10 4.02
C ILE A 527 18.46 -11.43 3.74
N TYR A 528 18.13 -10.38 4.48
CA TYR A 528 16.95 -9.59 4.20
C TYR A 528 17.23 -8.58 3.09
N ASN A 529 16.47 -8.67 2.01
CA ASN A 529 16.61 -7.78 0.86
C ASN A 529 15.29 -7.73 0.08
N LYS A 530 14.88 -6.53 -0.37
CA LYS A 530 13.64 -6.32 -1.13
C LYS A 530 12.42 -6.99 -0.47
N LYS A 531 12.21 -6.69 0.82
CA LYS A 531 11.06 -7.16 1.62
C LYS A 531 10.96 -8.69 1.83
N LYS A 532 12.07 -9.43 1.69
CA LYS A 532 12.09 -10.91 1.85
C LYS A 532 13.44 -11.42 2.36
N TRP A 533 13.45 -12.65 2.87
CA TRP A 533 14.65 -13.39 3.23
C TRP A 533 15.16 -14.23 2.04
N GLU A 534 16.43 -14.05 1.67
CA GLU A 534 17.11 -14.80 0.61
C GLU A 534 18.15 -15.74 1.19
N TYR A 535 18.02 -17.04 0.93
CA TYR A 535 19.00 -18.03 1.38
C TYR A 535 20.35 -17.85 0.65
N VAL A 536 21.43 -17.89 1.41
CA VAL A 536 22.80 -17.79 0.91
C VAL A 536 23.59 -19.01 1.38
N LEU A 537 24.13 -19.74 0.40
CA LEU A 537 24.94 -20.94 0.62
C LEU A 537 26.34 -20.64 1.15
N ASP A 538 26.85 -19.43 0.86
CA ASP A 538 28.21 -19.03 1.20
C ASP A 538 28.27 -18.46 2.61
N GLU A 539 29.17 -19.01 3.43
CA GLU A 539 29.41 -18.55 4.80
C GLU A 539 30.16 -17.20 4.86
N ASN A 540 30.66 -16.69 3.73
CA ASN A 540 31.24 -15.33 3.59
C ASN A 540 30.20 -14.31 3.10
N TRP A 541 28.92 -14.54 3.38
CA TRP A 541 27.81 -13.72 2.92
C TRP A 541 27.96 -12.26 3.34
N ASP A 542 28.49 -12.02 4.53
CA ASP A 542 28.68 -10.70 5.11
C ASP A 542 29.74 -9.90 4.30
N MET A 543 30.80 -10.56 3.84
CA MET A 543 31.84 -9.96 3.01
C MET A 543 31.36 -9.76 1.57
N ASN A 544 30.63 -10.72 1.02
CA ASN A 544 30.16 -10.69 -0.37
C ASN A 544 29.01 -9.69 -0.58
N LYS A 545 28.12 -9.54 0.40
CA LYS A 545 26.88 -8.74 0.26
C LYS A 545 26.96 -7.41 0.99
N PHE A 546 27.80 -7.31 2.02
CA PHE A 546 27.92 -6.11 2.85
C PHE A 546 29.36 -5.60 2.89
N PHE A 547 30.08 -5.65 1.77
CA PHE A 547 31.47 -5.16 1.70
C PHE A 547 31.55 -3.69 2.14
N GLY A 548 32.19 -3.44 3.29
CA GLY A 548 32.29 -2.10 3.89
C GLY A 548 30.98 -1.48 4.38
N ASN A 549 29.87 -2.23 4.40
CA ASN A 549 28.56 -1.77 4.85
C ASN A 549 28.06 -2.62 6.02
N THR A 550 27.30 -2.02 6.94
CA THR A 550 26.66 -2.72 8.07
C THR A 550 25.14 -2.50 8.11
N LYS A 551 24.62 -1.71 7.16
CA LYS A 551 23.18 -1.42 7.02
C LYS A 551 22.46 -2.52 6.28
N SER A 552 21.15 -2.63 6.51
CA SER A 552 20.27 -3.48 5.71
C SER A 552 20.42 -3.19 4.21
N LEU A 553 20.27 -4.22 3.37
CA LEU A 553 20.24 -4.05 1.91
C LEU A 553 18.92 -3.43 1.44
N ASP A 554 17.90 -3.42 2.30
CA ASP A 554 16.62 -2.79 2.05
C ASP A 554 16.50 -1.53 2.90
N SER A 555 16.73 -0.37 2.26
CA SER A 555 16.62 0.94 2.91
C SER A 555 15.22 1.27 3.39
N HIS A 556 14.20 0.59 2.86
CA HIS A 556 12.79 0.77 3.20
C HIS A 556 12.27 -0.37 4.07
N ALA A 557 13.11 -1.29 4.56
CA ALA A 557 12.64 -2.35 5.45
C ALA A 557 12.01 -1.77 6.74
N PRO A 558 10.96 -2.42 7.28
CA PRO A 558 10.45 -2.09 8.60
C PRO A 558 11.53 -2.09 9.67
N ARG A 559 11.36 -1.21 10.65
CA ARG A 559 12.31 -0.96 11.74
C ARG A 559 11.76 -1.46 13.06
N PHE A 560 12.62 -2.15 13.78
CA PHE A 560 12.39 -2.59 15.15
C PHE A 560 12.97 -1.54 16.09
N LEU A 561 12.09 -0.83 16.79
CA LEU A 561 12.45 0.21 17.75
C LEU A 561 12.83 -0.44 19.08
N ILE A 562 14.10 -0.42 19.41
CA ILE A 562 14.56 -0.78 20.75
C ILE A 562 14.52 0.47 21.64
N ASN A 563 13.74 0.41 22.72
CA ASN A 563 13.72 1.48 23.68
C ASN A 563 15.04 1.54 24.47
N LYS A 564 15.65 2.74 24.59
CA LYS A 564 16.94 2.96 25.27
C LYS A 564 16.94 2.50 26.73
N TYR A 565 15.77 2.47 27.39
CA TYR A 565 15.64 2.03 28.79
C TYR A 565 15.75 0.51 28.99
N ILE A 566 15.78 -0.29 27.91
CA ILE A 566 15.86 -1.77 27.98
C ILE A 566 17.33 -2.24 27.91
N VAL A 567 18.28 -1.32 27.74
CA VAL A 567 19.71 -1.63 27.62
C VAL A 567 20.37 -1.62 29.00
N LYS A 568 20.67 -2.79 29.56
CA LYS A 568 21.38 -2.91 30.84
C LYS A 568 22.87 -2.57 30.67
N SER A 569 23.43 -1.73 31.54
CA SER A 569 24.88 -1.53 31.58
C SER A 569 25.53 -2.76 32.19
N ILE A 570 26.59 -3.26 31.54
CA ILE A 570 27.51 -4.22 32.15
C ILE A 570 28.48 -3.35 32.96
N ASP A 571 28.04 -2.87 34.11
CA ASP A 571 28.97 -2.37 35.11
C ASP A 571 29.30 -3.56 36.03
N SER A 572 30.54 -4.01 35.91
CA SER A 572 31.22 -5.13 36.57
C SER A 572 30.74 -5.49 37.98
N GLU A 573 30.12 -6.66 38.14
CA GLU A 573 30.20 -7.46 39.38
C GLU A 573 31.57 -8.15 39.45
N HIS A 574 32.61 -7.36 39.62
CA HIS A 574 33.92 -7.82 40.07
C HIS A 574 34.45 -6.84 41.13
N GLU A 575 33.73 -6.73 42.25
CA GLU A 575 34.39 -6.47 43.52
C GLU A 575 34.33 -7.75 44.37
N SER A 576 35.47 -8.43 44.33
CA SER A 576 35.92 -9.38 45.33
C SER A 576 35.74 -8.81 46.75
N GLY A 577 34.70 -9.25 47.44
CA GLY A 577 34.54 -9.12 48.88
C GLY A 577 34.98 -10.38 49.60
N GLY A 578 36.28 -10.67 49.59
CA GLY A 578 36.90 -11.70 50.44
C GLY A 578 37.75 -11.05 51.53
N LEU A 579 37.14 -10.82 52.70
CA LEU A 579 37.62 -11.06 54.08
C LEU A 579 36.80 -10.25 55.09
#